data_AF-A0A6I7QUA1-F1
#
_entry.id   AF-A0A6I7QUA1-F1
#
_cell.length_a   1.000
_cell.length_b   1.000
_cell.length_c   1.000
_cell.angle_alpha   90.00
_cell.angle_beta   90.00
_cell.angle_gamma   90.00
#
_symmetry.space_group_name_H-M   'P 1'
#
loop_
_entity.id
_entity.type
_entity.pdbx_description
1 polymer ?
#
loop_
_entity_poly.entity_id
_entity_poly.type
_entity_poly.pdbx_seq_one_letter_code
_entity_poly.pdbx_strand_id
1 'polypeptide(L)'
;MQPKYVSFESKEREELLSQIGNFSPGERDVFHKLCQNWQEEIPYERFTRLLSGGEGGTAADLTSLMTKLRKDGWGILRTRTAEGSREKRGIILTEQNSTEFFSALLDEFFLDMLESIVNPLPLASMIEKVHGPVPRDVLQPVEPAELPAIMTADEPGEEQPEGKPLSIQSLNSDALLITRGNLRTFMNVAILKMRYYLSNTTLLGLLAKLQNTSLLALKKGCAGKDIPFWLGLTRSVVSHTKEIESLRNVSVDANFYHVAWLLKNMIESQLTGAEEKKKRQEEENLDLEAIALAVKDAPEGLIDQVGLTRIIESQSEKYDDRMEEFREKFYQRFVREKGGAKLPKIVMLGQRYIHRDNIFPLFMEKFRVAEADLKPYFVHLMEQHLRTGNRRQDQTFFSTGSFEDAILEQVRQRSTFLAEIIGKPGILAEGMIHHLKQNKLVKDVEELRQRLALYFDPETMKPLPLHQWFNLRLVDIFERAFERLPVWQRIWIRITGKYESFRGRFISRDVMKATTPGESGLTGKGRASADKRAGGRKSGQDSSREQSGAKRRKNAAEGAPYRRKGPASGGAQPKSAQASATGAAKRAYNSKQVDSAWEQFGSSIKKN
;
A
#
# COMPACT_ATOMS: atom_id res chain seq x y z
N MET A 1 19.38 3.63 -35.84
CA MET A 1 19.08 4.40 -37.08
C MET A 1 19.69 3.70 -38.29
N GLN A 2 19.11 3.78 -39.50
CA GLN A 2 19.72 3.18 -40.71
C GLN A 2 20.99 3.95 -41.12
N PRO A 3 22.14 3.30 -41.33
CA PRO A 3 23.34 3.97 -41.83
C PRO A 3 23.17 4.41 -43.28
N LYS A 4 23.65 5.61 -43.62
CA LYS A 4 23.53 6.23 -44.95
C LYS A 4 24.09 5.34 -46.05
N TYR A 5 25.22 4.67 -45.79
CA TYR A 5 25.87 3.84 -46.79
C TYR A 5 25.07 2.59 -47.20
N VAL A 6 24.06 2.21 -46.41
CA VAL A 6 23.14 1.14 -46.81
C VAL A 6 22.33 1.56 -48.04
N SER A 7 22.03 2.85 -48.18
CA SER A 7 21.29 3.40 -49.33
C SER A 7 22.15 3.76 -50.54
N PHE A 8 23.48 3.69 -50.42
CA PHE A 8 24.41 4.00 -51.50
C PHE A 8 24.28 3.04 -52.68
N GLU A 9 24.62 3.54 -53.87
CA GLU A 9 24.75 2.71 -55.07
C GLU A 9 25.98 1.79 -54.96
N SER A 10 26.04 0.73 -55.78
CA SER A 10 27.14 -0.25 -55.71
C SER A 10 28.52 0.38 -55.84
N LYS A 11 28.67 1.40 -56.71
CA LYS A 11 29.94 2.11 -56.90
C LYS A 11 30.35 2.91 -55.66
N GLU A 12 29.41 3.60 -55.03
CA GLU A 12 29.66 4.38 -53.81
C GLU A 12 30.03 3.48 -52.61
N ARG A 13 29.43 2.28 -52.53
CA ARG A 13 29.81 1.27 -51.52
C ARG A 13 31.23 0.74 -51.73
N GLU A 14 31.65 0.53 -52.98
CA GLU A 14 33.04 0.14 -53.30
C GLU A 14 34.04 1.25 -52.97
N GLU A 15 33.66 2.51 -53.22
CA GLU A 15 34.46 3.68 -52.84
C GLU A 15 34.62 3.75 -51.31
N LEU A 16 33.53 3.57 -50.56
CA LEU A 16 33.57 3.49 -49.09
C LEU A 16 34.49 2.37 -48.60
N LEU A 17 34.32 1.14 -49.10
CA LEU A 17 35.16 0.01 -48.70
C LEU A 17 36.64 0.28 -49.01
N SER A 18 36.93 0.92 -50.15
CA SER A 18 38.29 1.28 -50.53
C SER A 18 38.91 2.35 -49.62
N GLN A 19 38.10 3.25 -49.04
CA GLN A 19 38.55 4.22 -48.05
C GLN A 19 38.81 3.60 -46.67
N ILE A 20 38.00 2.61 -46.27
CA ILE A 20 38.13 1.93 -44.97
C ILE A 20 39.35 1.00 -44.98
N GLY A 21 39.59 0.26 -46.07
CA GLY A 21 40.78 -0.57 -46.18
C GLY A 21 40.76 -1.60 -47.31
N ASN A 22 41.66 -2.58 -47.21
CA ASN A 22 41.80 -3.62 -48.22
C ASN A 22 40.79 -4.76 -47.95
N PHE A 23 39.74 -4.83 -48.77
CA PHE A 23 38.74 -5.89 -48.75
C PHE A 23 38.93 -6.86 -49.91
N SER A 24 38.78 -8.16 -49.65
CA SER A 24 38.77 -9.20 -50.68
C SER A 24 37.50 -9.10 -51.54
N PRO A 25 37.48 -9.68 -52.76
CA PRO A 25 36.26 -9.76 -53.55
C PRO A 25 35.10 -10.44 -52.79
N GLY A 26 35.39 -11.50 -52.03
CA GLY A 26 34.39 -12.18 -51.20
C GLY A 26 33.85 -11.30 -50.07
N GLU A 27 34.70 -10.51 -49.40
CA GLU A 27 34.27 -9.57 -48.36
C GLU A 27 33.40 -8.44 -48.94
N ARG A 28 33.74 -7.94 -50.14
CA ARG A 28 32.95 -6.94 -50.86
C ARG A 28 31.56 -7.46 -51.21
N ASP A 29 31.48 -8.66 -51.79
CA ASP A 29 30.21 -9.30 -52.10
C ASP A 29 29.33 -9.48 -50.86
N VAL A 30 29.93 -9.92 -49.74
CA VAL A 30 29.23 -10.05 -48.45
C VAL A 30 28.71 -8.69 -47.96
N PHE A 31 29.51 -7.62 -48.08
CA PHE A 31 29.10 -6.28 -47.68
C PHE A 31 27.91 -5.76 -48.49
N HIS A 32 27.91 -5.96 -49.82
CA HIS A 32 26.77 -5.61 -50.66
C HIS A 32 25.51 -6.38 -50.27
N LYS A 33 25.64 -7.69 -50.01
CA LYS A 33 24.53 -8.54 -49.55
C LYS A 33 24.00 -8.08 -48.19
N LEU A 34 24.86 -7.64 -47.26
CA LEU A 34 24.46 -7.07 -45.97
C LEU A 34 23.65 -5.78 -46.15
N CYS A 35 24.11 -4.88 -47.02
CA CYS A 35 23.40 -3.61 -47.28
C CYS A 35 22.05 -3.85 -47.98
N GLN A 36 21.96 -4.81 -48.90
CA GLN A 36 20.70 -5.17 -49.57
C GLN A 36 19.67 -5.81 -48.64
N ASN A 37 20.13 -6.56 -47.62
CA ASN A 37 19.28 -7.26 -46.66
C ASN A 37 19.28 -6.57 -45.29
N TRP A 38 19.48 -5.24 -45.26
CA TRP A 38 19.64 -4.51 -44.03
C TRP A 38 18.40 -4.59 -43.14
N GLN A 39 18.66 -4.77 -41.85
CA GLN A 39 17.73 -4.70 -40.72
C GLN A 39 18.49 -4.08 -39.54
N GLU A 40 17.78 -3.61 -38.51
CA GLU A 40 18.42 -3.02 -37.32
C GLU A 40 19.37 -4.01 -36.63
N GLU A 41 18.97 -5.28 -36.49
CA GLU A 41 19.83 -6.41 -36.11
C GLU A 41 19.59 -7.56 -37.09
N ILE A 42 20.57 -7.87 -37.94
CA ILE A 42 20.46 -8.94 -38.93
C ILE A 42 20.79 -10.28 -38.24
N PRO A 43 19.88 -11.27 -38.19
CA PRO A 43 20.16 -12.54 -37.52
C PRO A 43 21.31 -13.30 -38.20
N TYR A 44 22.34 -13.67 -37.43
CA TYR A 44 23.57 -14.25 -37.97
C TYR A 44 23.32 -15.58 -38.71
N GLU A 45 22.54 -16.49 -38.11
CA GLU A 45 22.18 -17.77 -38.75
C GLU A 45 21.40 -17.58 -40.05
N ARG A 46 20.49 -16.62 -40.09
CA ARG A 46 19.68 -16.34 -41.29
C ARG A 46 20.56 -15.83 -42.41
N PHE A 47 21.47 -14.91 -42.10
CA PHE A 47 22.37 -14.33 -43.10
C PHE A 47 23.42 -15.32 -43.60
N THR A 48 24.00 -16.14 -42.70
CA THR A 48 24.96 -17.18 -43.11
C THR A 48 24.33 -18.26 -44.00
N ARG A 49 23.07 -18.65 -43.76
CA ARG A 49 22.33 -19.54 -44.68
C ARG A 49 22.14 -18.93 -46.07
N LEU A 50 21.93 -17.61 -46.15
CA LEU A 50 21.83 -16.88 -47.41
C LEU A 50 23.17 -16.84 -48.16
N LEU A 51 24.31 -16.74 -47.45
CA LEU A 51 25.64 -16.83 -48.05
C LEU A 51 25.94 -18.24 -48.58
N SER A 52 25.57 -19.30 -47.83
CA SER A 52 25.82 -20.69 -48.24
C SER A 52 25.03 -21.15 -49.48
N GLY A 53 23.96 -20.44 -49.84
CA GLY A 53 23.09 -20.79 -50.98
C GLY A 53 23.35 -20.00 -52.27
N GLY A 54 24.31 -19.08 -52.30
CA GLY A 54 24.58 -18.21 -53.45
C GLY A 54 26.03 -18.26 -53.93
N GLU A 55 26.29 -17.76 -55.14
CA GLU A 55 27.65 -17.49 -55.62
C GLU A 55 28.22 -16.23 -54.92
N GLY A 56 29.48 -16.32 -54.47
CA GLY A 56 30.23 -15.21 -53.84
C GLY A 56 30.06 -15.07 -52.32
N GLY A 57 31.18 -15.13 -51.59
CA GLY A 57 31.28 -14.85 -50.15
C GLY A 57 30.95 -16.03 -49.22
N THR A 58 31.77 -16.22 -48.17
CA THR A 58 31.62 -17.29 -47.17
C THR A 58 31.39 -16.74 -45.75
N ALA A 59 31.04 -17.61 -44.80
CA ALA A 59 30.97 -17.24 -43.38
C ALA A 59 32.34 -16.78 -42.82
N ALA A 60 33.44 -17.27 -43.40
CA ALA A 60 34.79 -16.80 -43.07
C ALA A 60 35.00 -15.36 -43.57
N ASP A 61 34.58 -15.06 -44.80
CA ASP A 61 34.63 -13.70 -45.36
C ASP A 61 33.78 -12.73 -44.54
N LEU A 62 32.57 -13.14 -44.10
CA LEU A 62 31.76 -12.34 -43.19
C LEU A 62 32.48 -12.04 -41.86
N THR A 63 33.15 -13.03 -41.28
CA THR A 63 33.87 -12.84 -40.02
C THR A 63 35.05 -11.88 -40.20
N SER A 64 35.79 -12.02 -41.30
CA SER A 64 36.90 -11.13 -41.65
C SER A 64 36.43 -9.70 -41.93
N LEU A 65 35.36 -9.54 -42.73
CA LEU A 65 34.69 -8.26 -43.00
C LEU A 65 34.27 -7.57 -41.71
N MET A 66 33.53 -8.27 -40.83
CA MET A 66 33.05 -7.67 -39.58
C MET A 66 34.19 -7.30 -38.62
N THR A 67 35.32 -8.01 -38.66
CA THR A 67 36.51 -7.65 -37.88
C THR A 67 37.11 -6.32 -38.35
N LYS A 68 37.18 -6.11 -39.67
CA LYS A 68 37.65 -4.85 -40.27
C LYS A 68 36.66 -3.71 -39.99
N LEU A 69 35.37 -3.92 -40.21
CA LEU A 69 34.34 -2.91 -39.93
C LEU A 69 34.29 -2.54 -38.44
N ARG A 70 34.47 -3.50 -37.53
CA ARG A 70 34.54 -3.23 -36.08
C ARG A 70 35.75 -2.38 -35.71
N LYS A 71 36.90 -2.61 -36.34
CA LYS A 71 38.12 -1.85 -36.08
C LYS A 71 37.93 -0.37 -36.38
N ASP A 72 37.25 -0.05 -37.48
CA ASP A 72 37.07 1.32 -37.97
C ASP A 72 35.72 1.95 -37.58
N GLY A 73 34.91 1.28 -36.77
CA GLY A 73 33.69 1.84 -36.15
C GLY A 73 32.39 1.71 -36.97
N TRP A 74 32.34 0.85 -37.97
CA TRP A 74 31.24 0.76 -38.96
C TRP A 74 30.26 -0.40 -38.73
N GLY A 75 30.58 -1.32 -37.83
CA GLY A 75 29.68 -2.42 -37.53
C GLY A 75 30.25 -3.39 -36.52
N ILE A 76 29.36 -4.19 -35.93
CA ILE A 76 29.72 -5.14 -34.90
C ILE A 76 28.94 -6.44 -35.04
N LEU A 77 29.62 -7.52 -34.71
CA LEU A 77 29.02 -8.85 -34.59
C LEU A 77 28.59 -9.04 -33.14
N ARG A 78 27.28 -9.12 -32.89
CA ARG A 78 26.75 -9.43 -31.56
C ARG A 78 26.82 -10.91 -31.28
N THR A 79 27.14 -11.21 -30.03
CA THR A 79 27.17 -12.56 -29.52
C THR A 79 26.18 -12.72 -28.37
N ARG A 80 25.92 -13.97 -28.01
CA ARG A 80 25.17 -14.32 -26.81
C ARG A 80 25.77 -15.57 -26.18
N THR A 81 25.58 -15.74 -24.89
CA THR A 81 25.87 -17.00 -24.22
C THR A 81 24.66 -17.92 -24.33
N ALA A 82 24.81 -19.07 -24.98
CA ALA A 82 23.81 -20.12 -25.10
C ALA A 82 24.47 -21.46 -24.70
N GLU A 83 23.81 -22.21 -23.81
CA GLU A 83 24.30 -23.52 -23.32
C GLU A 83 25.74 -23.52 -22.77
N GLY A 84 26.19 -22.37 -22.22
CA GLY A 84 27.53 -22.21 -21.67
C GLY A 84 28.63 -21.95 -22.72
N SER A 85 28.25 -21.77 -23.99
CA SER A 85 29.16 -21.38 -25.06
C SER A 85 28.75 -20.04 -25.67
N ARG A 86 29.71 -19.32 -26.23
CA ARG A 86 29.46 -18.05 -26.90
C ARG A 86 29.16 -18.28 -28.38
N GLU A 87 27.98 -17.86 -28.79
CA GLU A 87 27.51 -18.02 -30.15
C GLU A 87 27.25 -16.65 -30.78
N LYS A 88 27.47 -16.58 -32.10
CA LYS A 88 27.18 -15.38 -32.90
C LYS A 88 25.67 -15.25 -33.07
N ARG A 89 25.10 -14.15 -32.59
CA ARG A 89 23.65 -13.90 -32.57
C ARG A 89 23.21 -13.07 -33.77
N GLY A 90 23.87 -11.92 -33.97
CA GLY A 90 23.39 -10.90 -34.88
C GLY A 90 24.52 -10.05 -35.45
N ILE A 91 24.22 -9.34 -36.53
CA ILE A 91 25.12 -8.43 -37.22
C ILE A 91 24.47 -7.05 -37.18
N ILE A 92 25.19 -6.05 -36.72
CA ILE A 92 24.74 -4.66 -36.69
C ILE A 92 25.68 -3.83 -37.56
N LEU A 93 25.08 -3.10 -38.49
CA LEU A 93 25.75 -2.09 -39.31
C LEU A 93 25.39 -0.71 -38.76
N THR A 94 26.39 0.15 -38.59
CA THR A 94 26.25 1.43 -37.89
C THR A 94 26.94 2.54 -38.66
N GLU A 95 26.51 3.79 -38.46
CA GLU A 95 27.34 4.93 -38.82
C GLU A 95 28.67 4.89 -38.06
N GLN A 96 29.72 5.46 -38.66
CA GLN A 96 31.06 5.44 -38.09
C GLN A 96 31.07 6.05 -36.69
N ASN A 97 31.54 5.28 -35.70
CA ASN A 97 31.70 5.74 -34.31
C ASN A 97 30.42 6.33 -33.69
N SER A 98 29.25 5.84 -34.14
CA SER A 98 27.93 6.27 -33.64
C SER A 98 27.62 5.78 -32.24
N THR A 99 26.56 6.32 -31.64
CA THR A 99 26.08 5.88 -30.31
C THR A 99 25.70 4.39 -30.35
N GLU A 100 25.05 3.93 -31.41
CA GLU A 100 24.68 2.52 -31.59
C GLU A 100 25.90 1.60 -31.67
N PHE A 101 26.97 2.04 -32.33
CA PHE A 101 28.23 1.29 -32.38
C PHE A 101 28.82 1.09 -30.99
N PHE A 102 28.94 2.18 -30.22
CA PHE A 102 29.52 2.11 -28.88
C PHE A 102 28.63 1.37 -27.88
N SER A 103 27.29 1.49 -27.96
CA SER A 103 26.38 0.67 -27.14
C SER A 103 26.63 -0.81 -27.36
N ALA A 104 26.62 -1.26 -28.62
CA ALA A 104 26.83 -2.67 -28.94
C ALA A 104 28.27 -3.14 -28.65
N LEU A 105 29.27 -2.27 -28.82
CA LEU A 105 30.66 -2.56 -28.45
C LEU A 105 30.81 -2.79 -26.94
N LEU A 106 30.23 -1.91 -26.13
CA LEU A 106 30.29 -2.00 -24.67
C LEU A 106 29.54 -3.21 -24.14
N ASP A 107 28.42 -3.59 -24.76
CA ASP A 107 27.74 -4.84 -24.46
C ASP A 107 28.64 -6.06 -24.68
N GLU A 108 29.38 -6.11 -25.80
CA GLU A 108 30.32 -7.21 -26.05
C GLU A 108 31.47 -7.25 -25.03
N PHE A 109 32.03 -6.09 -24.65
CA PHE A 109 33.03 -6.03 -23.57
C PHE A 109 32.45 -6.48 -22.22
N PHE A 110 31.19 -6.14 -21.94
CA PHE A 110 30.53 -6.56 -20.72
C PHE A 110 30.25 -8.07 -20.73
N LEU A 111 29.85 -8.64 -21.87
CA LEU A 111 29.73 -10.09 -22.07
C LEU A 111 31.07 -10.81 -21.87
N ASP A 112 32.18 -10.26 -22.41
CA ASP A 112 33.54 -10.78 -22.17
C ASP A 112 33.82 -10.87 -20.66
N MET A 113 33.46 -9.82 -19.92
CA MET A 113 33.65 -9.75 -18.48
C MET A 113 32.77 -10.75 -17.71
N LEU A 114 31.56 -11.04 -18.18
CA LEU A 114 30.67 -12.04 -17.58
C LEU A 114 31.16 -13.47 -17.84
N GLU A 115 31.71 -13.72 -19.03
CA GLU A 115 32.25 -15.02 -19.42
C GLU A 115 33.49 -15.39 -18.61
N SER A 116 34.40 -14.43 -18.39
CA SER A 116 35.58 -14.62 -17.56
C SER A 116 35.82 -13.44 -16.63
N ILE A 117 35.83 -13.73 -15.34
CA ILE A 117 36.05 -12.74 -14.28
C ILE A 117 37.45 -12.09 -14.35
N VAL A 118 38.38 -12.70 -15.09
CA VAL A 118 39.75 -12.20 -15.30
C VAL A 118 39.79 -11.09 -16.36
N ASN A 119 38.82 -11.05 -17.28
CA ASN A 119 38.80 -10.07 -18.35
C ASN A 119 38.67 -8.65 -17.79
N PRO A 120 39.44 -7.66 -18.27
CA PRO A 120 39.50 -6.32 -17.68
C PRO A 120 38.16 -5.57 -17.74
N LEU A 121 38.06 -4.49 -16.96
CA LEU A 121 36.90 -3.61 -17.02
C LEU A 121 36.86 -2.85 -18.37
N PRO A 122 35.67 -2.50 -18.90
CA PRO A 122 35.53 -1.62 -20.07
C PRO A 122 35.88 -0.17 -19.72
N LEU A 123 37.16 0.06 -19.43
CA LEU A 123 37.69 1.40 -19.17
C LEU A 123 37.90 2.15 -20.49
N ALA A 124 37.67 3.46 -20.48
CA ALA A 124 37.88 4.32 -21.63
C ALA A 124 39.31 4.17 -22.16
N SER A 125 40.32 4.20 -21.27
CA SER A 125 41.72 4.02 -21.66
C SER A 125 42.02 2.69 -22.34
N MET A 126 41.27 1.63 -22.05
CA MET A 126 41.42 0.33 -22.68
C MET A 126 40.76 0.29 -24.06
N ILE A 127 39.54 0.83 -24.16
CA ILE A 127 38.80 0.87 -25.41
C ILE A 127 39.52 1.77 -26.42
N GLU A 128 40.04 2.91 -25.96
CA GLU A 128 40.76 3.86 -26.81
C GLU A 128 42.06 3.30 -27.37
N LYS A 129 42.74 2.40 -26.64
CA LYS A 129 43.92 1.69 -27.15
C LYS A 129 43.61 0.76 -28.32
N VAL A 130 42.41 0.21 -28.37
CA VAL A 130 42.01 -0.80 -29.37
C VAL A 130 41.26 -0.17 -30.54
N HIS A 131 40.39 0.81 -30.26
CA HIS A 131 39.44 1.39 -31.21
C HIS A 131 39.65 2.89 -31.49
N GLY A 132 40.63 3.53 -30.85
CA GLY A 132 40.84 4.97 -30.96
C GLY A 132 39.92 5.79 -30.06
N PRO A 133 40.03 7.12 -30.10
CA PRO A 133 39.35 8.02 -29.16
C PRO A 133 37.82 7.87 -29.23
N VAL A 134 37.16 7.76 -28.08
CA VAL A 134 35.70 7.68 -28.01
C VAL A 134 35.11 9.11 -28.07
N PRO A 135 34.22 9.42 -29.02
CA PRO A 135 33.60 10.74 -29.09
C PRO A 135 32.79 11.06 -27.83
N ARG A 136 32.93 12.28 -27.28
CA ARG A 136 32.24 12.66 -26.04
C ARG A 136 30.73 12.82 -26.22
N ASP A 137 30.30 13.15 -27.43
CA ASP A 137 28.91 13.34 -27.81
C ASP A 137 28.11 12.03 -27.87
N VAL A 138 28.78 10.88 -28.03
CA VAL A 138 28.11 9.57 -27.98
C VAL A 138 27.95 9.02 -26.57
N LEU A 139 28.64 9.61 -25.58
CA LEU A 139 28.57 9.21 -24.17
C LEU A 139 27.74 10.21 -23.35
N GLN A 140 27.11 9.71 -22.29
CA GLN A 140 26.53 10.53 -21.24
C GLN A 140 27.46 10.51 -20.02
N PRO A 141 28.11 11.63 -19.66
CA PRO A 141 28.86 11.70 -18.40
C PRO A 141 27.89 11.60 -17.22
N VAL A 142 28.26 10.80 -16.22
CA VAL A 142 27.46 10.58 -15.01
C VAL A 142 28.32 10.72 -13.78
N GLU A 143 27.90 11.61 -12.89
CA GLU A 143 28.50 11.72 -11.57
C GLU A 143 28.04 10.58 -10.65
N PRO A 144 28.88 10.10 -9.71
CA PRO A 144 28.50 9.02 -8.81
C PRO A 144 27.19 9.25 -8.05
N ALA A 145 26.85 10.51 -7.73
CA ALA A 145 25.61 10.88 -7.05
C ALA A 145 24.33 10.63 -7.87
N GLU A 146 24.43 10.57 -9.19
CA GLU A 146 23.28 10.39 -10.10
C GLU A 146 22.97 8.91 -10.37
N LEU A 147 23.89 8.01 -10.05
CA LEU A 147 23.76 6.57 -10.25
C LEU A 147 22.48 5.94 -9.64
N PRO A 148 22.02 6.30 -8.42
CA PRO A 148 20.84 5.68 -7.83
C PRO A 148 19.59 6.01 -8.63
N ALA A 149 19.48 7.25 -9.11
CA ALA A 149 18.36 7.67 -9.94
C ALA A 149 18.33 6.86 -11.25
N ILE A 150 19.48 6.73 -11.91
CA ILE A 150 19.62 5.98 -13.17
C ILE A 150 19.32 4.49 -12.99
N MET A 151 19.77 3.88 -11.88
CA MET A 151 19.49 2.46 -11.59
C MET A 151 18.02 2.18 -11.29
N THR A 152 17.31 3.15 -10.68
CA THR A 152 15.89 3.02 -10.30
C THR A 152 14.90 3.52 -11.33
N ALA A 153 15.34 4.26 -12.35
CA ALA A 153 14.48 4.64 -13.46
C ALA A 153 13.90 3.37 -14.10
N ASP A 154 12.58 3.36 -14.31
CA ASP A 154 11.92 2.29 -15.04
C ASP A 154 12.60 2.11 -16.40
N GLU A 155 12.76 0.86 -16.84
CA GLU A 155 13.40 0.59 -18.11
C GLU A 155 12.62 1.35 -19.20
N PRO A 156 13.30 2.02 -20.15
CA PRO A 156 12.67 2.25 -21.43
C PRO A 156 12.12 0.89 -21.89
N GLY A 157 10.81 0.80 -22.14
CA GLY A 157 10.20 -0.46 -22.60
C GLY A 157 10.94 -1.02 -23.83
N GLU A 158 10.70 -2.28 -24.18
CA GLU A 158 11.38 -3.01 -25.28
C GLU A 158 11.43 -2.27 -26.65
N GLU A 159 10.71 -1.16 -26.81
CA GLU A 159 10.63 -0.32 -28.01
C GLU A 159 11.34 1.05 -27.92
N GLN A 160 11.96 1.42 -26.79
CA GLN A 160 12.70 2.69 -26.68
C GLN A 160 14.20 2.47 -26.90
N PRO A 161 14.85 3.28 -27.78
CA PRO A 161 16.28 3.15 -28.03
C PRO A 161 17.03 3.34 -26.71
N GLU A 162 17.92 2.40 -26.39
CA GLU A 162 18.83 2.53 -25.27
C GLU A 162 19.49 3.90 -25.35
N GLY A 163 19.30 4.72 -24.31
CA GLY A 163 19.96 6.02 -24.21
C GLY A 163 21.47 5.88 -24.34
N LYS A 164 22.15 6.99 -24.65
CA LYS A 164 23.62 7.06 -24.78
C LYS A 164 24.32 6.25 -23.67
N PRO A 165 25.36 5.45 -23.99
CA PRO A 165 26.15 4.77 -22.99
C PRO A 165 26.69 5.74 -21.94
N LEU A 166 26.80 5.26 -20.71
CA LEU A 166 27.22 6.05 -19.57
C LEU A 166 28.74 6.05 -19.46
N SER A 167 29.29 7.21 -19.11
CA SER A 167 30.69 7.39 -18.74
C SER A 167 30.75 7.75 -17.26
N ILE A 168 31.16 6.78 -16.44
CA ILE A 168 31.26 6.93 -14.99
C ILE A 168 32.74 7.16 -14.68
N GLN A 169 33.08 8.32 -14.12
CA GLN A 169 34.46 8.62 -13.74
C GLN A 169 35.03 7.51 -12.85
N SER A 170 36.31 7.21 -12.98
CA SER A 170 37.06 6.24 -12.19
C SER A 170 38.38 6.83 -11.68
N LEU A 171 39.25 6.01 -11.11
CA LEU A 171 40.59 6.43 -10.67
C LEU A 171 41.42 7.01 -11.83
N ASN A 172 42.37 7.88 -11.49
CA ASN A 172 43.34 8.49 -12.41
C ASN A 172 42.72 9.22 -13.61
N SER A 173 41.50 9.75 -13.46
CA SER A 173 40.73 10.40 -14.53
C SER A 173 40.34 9.48 -15.70
N ASP A 174 40.40 8.17 -15.51
CA ASP A 174 39.80 7.20 -16.44
C ASP A 174 38.29 7.13 -16.21
N ALA A 175 37.55 6.44 -17.09
CA ALA A 175 36.11 6.26 -16.95
C ALA A 175 35.68 4.83 -17.28
N LEU A 176 34.74 4.29 -16.50
CA LEU A 176 34.01 3.08 -16.86
C LEU A 176 32.98 3.45 -17.92
N LEU A 177 33.05 2.80 -19.07
CA LEU A 177 32.05 2.92 -20.13
C LEU A 177 31.08 1.74 -20.03
N ILE A 178 29.79 2.03 -19.87
CA ILE A 178 28.78 0.98 -19.66
C ILE A 178 27.41 1.39 -20.19
N THR A 179 26.67 0.44 -20.76
CA THR A 179 25.27 0.63 -21.15
C THR A 179 24.35 0.61 -19.91
N ARG A 180 23.19 1.27 -20.01
CA ARG A 180 22.24 1.36 -18.88
C ARG A 180 21.74 -0.02 -18.43
N GLY A 181 21.51 -0.94 -19.38
CA GLY A 181 21.10 -2.33 -19.07
C GLY A 181 22.13 -3.07 -18.22
N ASN A 182 23.42 -2.87 -18.51
CA ASN A 182 24.52 -3.54 -17.82
C ASN A 182 24.89 -2.91 -16.46
N LEU A 183 24.48 -1.66 -16.19
CA LEU A 183 24.78 -0.99 -14.92
C LEU A 183 24.19 -1.72 -13.71
N ARG A 184 22.99 -2.31 -13.85
CA ARG A 184 22.31 -3.04 -12.77
C ARG A 184 23.05 -4.31 -12.37
N THR A 185 23.60 -5.03 -13.34
CA THR A 185 24.36 -6.26 -13.10
C THR A 185 25.79 -5.99 -12.67
N PHE A 186 26.35 -4.83 -13.04
CA PHE A 186 27.73 -4.46 -12.77
C PHE A 186 28.16 -4.58 -11.29
N MET A 187 27.35 -4.18 -10.31
CA MET A 187 27.72 -4.31 -8.90
C MET A 187 28.04 -5.76 -8.50
N ASN A 188 27.23 -6.72 -8.98
CA ASN A 188 27.47 -8.14 -8.69
C ASN A 188 28.76 -8.61 -9.35
N VAL A 189 29.04 -8.15 -10.57
CA VAL A 189 30.28 -8.50 -11.29
C VAL A 189 31.49 -7.87 -10.60
N ALA A 190 31.41 -6.61 -10.17
CA ALA A 190 32.46 -5.93 -9.42
C ALA A 190 32.78 -6.68 -8.11
N ILE A 191 31.77 -7.13 -7.37
CA ILE A 191 31.95 -7.98 -6.17
C ILE A 191 32.65 -9.30 -6.54
N LEU A 192 32.25 -9.97 -7.62
CA LEU A 192 32.88 -11.20 -8.07
C LEU A 192 34.35 -10.97 -8.47
N LYS A 193 34.66 -9.85 -9.12
CA LYS A 193 36.03 -9.45 -9.46
C LYS A 193 36.87 -9.21 -8.22
N MET A 194 36.33 -8.49 -7.24
CA MET A 194 37.01 -8.31 -5.95
C MET A 194 37.30 -9.66 -5.30
N ARG A 195 36.34 -10.59 -5.27
CA ARG A 195 36.56 -11.94 -4.74
C ARG A 195 37.65 -12.70 -5.49
N TYR A 196 37.72 -12.56 -6.81
CA TYR A 196 38.77 -13.16 -7.62
C TYR A 196 40.16 -12.66 -7.20
N TYR A 197 40.36 -11.34 -7.08
CA TYR A 197 41.64 -10.80 -6.60
C TYR A 197 41.95 -11.23 -5.15
N LEU A 198 40.93 -11.27 -4.29
CA LEU A 198 41.05 -11.68 -2.89
C LEU A 198 41.23 -13.19 -2.69
N SER A 199 41.19 -13.99 -3.76
CA SER A 199 41.65 -15.38 -3.71
C SER A 199 43.15 -15.48 -3.43
N ASN A 200 43.91 -14.41 -3.72
CA ASN A 200 45.30 -14.30 -3.32
C ASN A 200 45.41 -14.08 -1.79
N THR A 201 45.90 -15.11 -1.10
CA THR A 201 46.03 -15.12 0.37
C THR A 201 46.97 -14.04 0.91
N THR A 202 47.96 -13.60 0.11
CA THR A 202 48.88 -12.52 0.50
C THR A 202 48.18 -11.16 0.53
N LEU A 203 47.41 -10.83 -0.53
CA LEU A 203 46.56 -9.64 -0.58
C LEU A 203 45.49 -9.67 0.51
N LEU A 204 44.84 -10.82 0.70
CA LEU A 204 43.83 -11.01 1.73
C LEU A 204 44.40 -10.78 3.14
N GLY A 205 45.60 -11.30 3.41
CA GLY A 205 46.30 -11.14 4.69
C GLY A 205 46.75 -9.70 4.93
N LEU A 206 47.16 -8.98 3.89
CA LEU A 206 47.46 -7.56 3.97
C LEU A 206 46.22 -6.75 4.34
N LEU A 207 45.11 -6.95 3.63
CA LEU A 207 43.87 -6.23 3.89
C LEU A 207 43.31 -6.52 5.28
N ALA A 208 43.47 -7.76 5.77
CA ALA A 208 43.12 -8.11 7.15
C ALA A 208 43.92 -7.27 8.16
N LYS A 209 45.22 -7.06 7.93
CA LYS A 209 46.06 -6.17 8.75
C LYS A 209 45.62 -4.71 8.66
N LEU A 210 45.41 -4.19 7.45
CA LEU A 210 44.98 -2.80 7.24
C LEU A 210 43.61 -2.50 7.89
N GLN A 211 42.73 -3.49 7.93
CA GLN A 211 41.43 -3.36 8.58
C GLN A 211 41.43 -3.71 10.08
N ASN A 212 42.56 -4.13 10.65
CA ASN A 212 42.63 -4.69 12.00
C ASN A 212 41.60 -5.82 12.24
N THR A 213 41.41 -6.70 11.26
CA THR A 213 40.48 -7.84 11.34
C THR A 213 41.22 -9.17 11.16
N SER A 214 40.58 -10.28 11.56
CA SER A 214 41.14 -11.60 11.32
C SER A 214 40.93 -12.04 9.86
N LEU A 215 41.88 -12.79 9.32
CA LEU A 215 41.79 -13.34 7.95
C LEU A 215 40.53 -14.19 7.76
N LEU A 216 40.11 -14.94 8.79
CA LEU A 216 38.88 -15.73 8.77
C LEU A 216 37.62 -14.85 8.68
N ALA A 217 37.58 -13.74 9.43
CA ALA A 217 36.47 -12.79 9.37
C ALA A 217 36.37 -12.14 7.98
N LEU A 218 37.50 -11.74 7.41
CA LEU A 218 37.55 -11.13 6.09
C LEU A 218 37.15 -12.13 4.98
N LYS A 219 37.60 -13.39 5.07
CA LYS A 219 37.18 -14.47 4.16
C LYS A 219 35.67 -14.75 4.24
N LYS A 220 35.12 -14.77 5.46
CA LYS A 220 33.67 -14.93 5.68
C LYS A 220 32.87 -13.75 5.12
N GLY A 221 33.35 -12.52 5.33
CA GLY A 221 32.76 -11.31 4.76
C GLY A 221 32.74 -11.33 3.23
N CYS A 222 33.86 -11.73 2.61
CA CYS A 222 33.97 -11.84 1.15
C CYS A 222 32.97 -12.84 0.55
N ALA A 223 32.57 -13.88 1.29
CA ALA A 223 31.56 -14.84 0.81
C ALA A 223 30.14 -14.24 0.76
N GLY A 224 29.85 -13.22 1.58
CA GLY A 224 28.56 -12.55 1.67
C GLY A 224 28.38 -11.40 0.66
N LYS A 225 27.16 -10.83 0.65
CA LYS A 225 26.81 -9.59 -0.08
C LYS A 225 26.54 -8.43 0.87
N ASP A 226 27.16 -8.45 2.05
CA ASP A 226 26.90 -7.46 3.10
C ASP A 226 27.45 -6.08 2.70
N ILE A 227 26.56 -5.10 2.57
CA ILE A 227 26.87 -3.76 2.04
C ILE A 227 27.90 -3.03 2.93
N PRO A 228 27.74 -2.96 4.26
CA PRO A 228 28.72 -2.33 5.15
C PRO A 228 30.10 -2.97 5.06
N PHE A 229 30.18 -4.31 4.94
CA PHE A 229 31.44 -5.01 4.73
C PHE A 229 32.13 -4.57 3.44
N TRP A 230 31.42 -4.61 2.30
CA TRP A 230 31.98 -4.25 0.99
C TRP A 230 32.40 -2.78 0.92
N LEU A 231 31.63 -1.89 1.56
CA LEU A 231 32.00 -0.48 1.69
C LEU A 231 33.29 -0.30 2.51
N GLY A 232 33.40 -0.96 3.67
CA GLY A 232 34.61 -0.90 4.51
C GLY A 232 35.84 -1.44 3.78
N LEU A 233 35.69 -2.57 3.08
CA LEU A 233 36.75 -3.19 2.29
C LEU A 233 37.24 -2.31 1.15
N THR A 234 36.32 -1.83 0.31
CA THR A 234 36.66 -0.97 -0.83
C THR A 234 37.26 0.36 -0.39
N ARG A 235 36.75 0.98 0.69
CA ARG A 235 37.38 2.15 1.32
C ARG A 235 38.82 1.89 1.73
N SER A 236 39.07 0.74 2.38
CA SER A 236 40.42 0.38 2.85
C SER A 236 41.39 0.17 1.69
N VAL A 237 40.95 -0.44 0.59
CA VAL A 237 41.74 -0.62 -0.64
C VAL A 237 42.07 0.73 -1.28
N VAL A 238 41.08 1.62 -1.40
CA VAL A 238 41.25 2.94 -2.03
C VAL A 238 42.11 3.87 -1.16
N SER A 239 42.04 3.77 0.17
CA SER A 239 42.84 4.64 1.06
C SER A 239 44.31 4.22 1.18
N HIS A 240 44.61 2.93 0.98
CA HIS A 240 45.97 2.37 1.13
C HIS A 240 46.59 1.91 -0.19
N THR A 241 46.20 2.50 -1.33
CA THR A 241 46.66 2.08 -2.67
C THR A 241 48.18 2.01 -2.76
N LYS A 242 48.90 3.04 -2.29
CA LYS A 242 50.37 3.09 -2.32
C LYS A 242 51.03 1.98 -1.48
N GLU A 243 50.44 1.65 -0.33
CA GLU A 243 50.96 0.59 0.54
C GLU A 243 50.76 -0.79 -0.09
N ILE A 244 49.61 -1.03 -0.72
CA ILE A 244 49.33 -2.27 -1.45
C ILE A 244 50.30 -2.42 -2.64
N GLU A 245 50.52 -1.35 -3.42
CA GLU A 245 51.44 -1.33 -4.56
C GLU A 245 52.92 -1.50 -4.16
N SER A 246 53.31 -1.02 -2.99
CA SER A 246 54.71 -1.09 -2.52
C SER A 246 55.20 -2.51 -2.22
N LEU A 247 54.29 -3.48 -2.12
CA LEU A 247 54.61 -4.84 -1.73
C LEU A 247 54.99 -5.70 -2.94
N ARG A 248 56.29 -6.01 -3.05
CA ARG A 248 56.85 -6.88 -4.09
C ARG A 248 56.17 -8.25 -4.23
N ASN A 249 55.54 -8.76 -3.16
CA ASN A 249 54.95 -10.10 -3.13
C ASN A 249 53.47 -10.14 -3.56
N VAL A 250 52.87 -8.98 -3.87
CA VAL A 250 51.45 -8.83 -4.19
C VAL A 250 51.32 -8.13 -5.55
N SER A 251 51.43 -8.89 -6.65
CA SER A 251 51.18 -8.34 -7.98
C SER A 251 49.67 -8.24 -8.23
N VAL A 252 49.13 -7.04 -8.12
CA VAL A 252 47.72 -6.78 -8.41
C VAL A 252 47.63 -5.87 -9.62
N ASP A 253 46.77 -6.25 -10.57
CA ASP A 253 46.50 -5.46 -11.76
C ASP A 253 45.78 -4.14 -11.41
N ALA A 254 46.01 -3.09 -12.18
CA ALA A 254 45.42 -1.77 -12.00
C ALA A 254 43.87 -1.82 -11.97
N ASN A 255 43.27 -2.76 -12.71
CA ASN A 255 41.83 -3.00 -12.69
C ASN A 255 41.27 -3.25 -11.27
N PHE A 256 42.04 -3.85 -10.37
CA PHE A 256 41.60 -4.07 -8.98
C PHE A 256 41.24 -2.77 -8.28
N TYR A 257 42.06 -1.73 -8.44
CA TYR A 257 41.80 -0.43 -7.82
C TYR A 257 40.61 0.26 -8.47
N HIS A 258 40.47 0.17 -9.79
CA HIS A 258 39.29 0.70 -10.50
C HIS A 258 38.00 0.03 -10.02
N VAL A 259 37.98 -1.31 -9.90
CA VAL A 259 36.83 -2.06 -9.37
C VAL A 259 36.51 -1.62 -7.94
N ALA A 260 37.52 -1.50 -7.07
CA ALA A 260 37.31 -1.10 -5.68
C ALA A 260 36.74 0.32 -5.57
N TRP A 261 37.26 1.27 -6.35
CA TRP A 261 36.80 2.65 -6.37
C TRP A 261 35.36 2.76 -6.90
N LEU A 262 35.05 2.09 -8.01
CA LEU A 262 33.72 2.11 -8.60
C LEU A 262 32.69 1.48 -7.65
N LEU A 263 33.02 0.31 -7.07
CA LEU A 263 32.15 -0.37 -6.13
C LEU A 263 31.91 0.47 -4.85
N LYS A 264 32.95 1.13 -4.32
CA LYS A 264 32.82 2.07 -3.20
C LYS A 264 31.79 3.16 -3.52
N ASN A 265 32.00 3.88 -4.62
CA ASN A 265 31.17 5.04 -4.96
C ASN A 265 29.74 4.65 -5.32
N MET A 266 29.53 3.49 -5.96
CA MET A 266 28.19 2.95 -6.19
C MET A 266 27.45 2.63 -4.89
N ILE A 267 28.13 1.98 -3.94
CA ILE A 267 27.54 1.65 -2.65
C ILE A 267 27.22 2.91 -1.84
N GLU A 268 28.15 3.87 -1.77
CA GLU A 268 27.93 5.15 -1.08
C GLU A 268 26.74 5.88 -1.66
N SER A 269 26.66 5.97 -2.99
CA SER A 269 25.57 6.65 -3.67
C SER A 269 24.22 5.98 -3.41
N GLN A 270 24.14 4.65 -3.43
CA GLN A 270 22.91 3.93 -3.07
C GLN A 270 22.49 4.16 -1.61
N LEU A 271 23.45 4.21 -0.69
CA LEU A 271 23.17 4.46 0.72
C LEU A 271 22.64 5.87 0.93
N THR A 272 23.31 6.88 0.36
CA THR A 272 22.87 8.28 0.43
C THR A 272 21.48 8.45 -0.19
N GLY A 273 21.24 7.88 -1.38
CA GLY A 273 19.92 7.93 -2.02
C GLY A 273 18.81 7.24 -1.21
N ALA A 274 19.12 6.15 -0.51
CA ALA A 274 18.18 5.48 0.39
C ALA A 274 17.89 6.31 1.65
N GLU A 275 18.92 6.91 2.26
CA GLU A 275 18.78 7.79 3.42
C GLU A 275 17.96 9.05 3.09
N GLU A 276 18.23 9.69 1.96
CA GLU A 276 17.48 10.85 1.49
C GLU A 276 16.01 10.50 1.20
N LYS A 277 15.75 9.36 0.54
CA LYS A 277 14.38 8.87 0.34
C LYS A 277 13.66 8.64 1.66
N LYS A 278 14.35 8.04 2.65
CA LYS A 278 13.79 7.80 3.98
C LYS A 278 13.49 9.11 4.70
N LYS A 279 14.43 10.06 4.72
CA LYS A 279 14.22 11.39 5.32
C LYS A 279 13.06 12.13 4.67
N ARG A 280 12.99 12.13 3.33
CA ARG A 280 11.89 12.76 2.58
C ARG A 280 10.53 12.13 2.92
N GLN A 281 10.47 10.80 3.06
CA GLN A 281 9.25 10.10 3.48
C GLN A 281 8.88 10.41 4.93
N GLU A 282 9.85 10.51 5.83
CA GLU A 282 9.64 10.90 7.23
C GLU A 282 9.11 12.34 7.32
N GLU A 283 9.70 13.28 6.61
CA GLU A 283 9.22 14.67 6.52
C GLU A 283 7.81 14.74 5.94
N GLU A 284 7.54 14.04 4.83
CA GLU A 284 6.19 13.97 4.25
C GLU A 284 5.18 13.41 5.24
N ASN A 285 5.56 12.40 6.02
CA ASN A 285 4.69 11.85 7.07
C ASN A 285 4.42 12.86 8.19
N LEU A 286 5.43 13.64 8.60
CA LEU A 286 5.27 14.69 9.61
C LEU A 286 4.34 15.80 9.11
N ASP A 287 4.47 16.22 7.86
CA ASP A 287 3.61 17.25 7.27
C ASP A 287 2.16 16.78 7.18
N LEU A 288 1.93 15.54 6.72
CA LEU A 288 0.58 14.98 6.68
C LEU A 288 -0.04 14.84 8.10
N GLU A 289 0.78 14.54 9.11
CA GLU A 289 0.34 14.51 10.50
C GLU A 289 0.06 15.90 11.07
N ALA A 290 0.84 16.91 10.68
CA ALA A 290 0.59 18.31 11.03
C ALA A 290 -0.75 18.81 10.46
N ILE A 291 -1.10 18.42 9.23
CA ILE A 291 -2.43 18.71 8.65
C ILE A 291 -3.53 18.06 9.49
N ALA A 292 -3.36 16.79 9.90
CA ALA A 292 -4.34 16.12 10.75
C ALA A 292 -4.47 16.78 12.14
N LEU A 293 -3.38 17.30 12.69
CA LEU A 293 -3.37 18.08 13.93
C LEU A 293 -4.09 19.42 13.74
N ALA A 294 -3.87 20.13 12.64
CA ALA A 294 -4.58 21.36 12.32
C ALA A 294 -6.10 21.14 12.21
N VAL A 295 -6.52 19.98 11.68
CA VAL A 295 -7.94 19.58 11.67
C VAL A 295 -8.48 19.31 13.07
N LYS A 296 -7.65 18.77 13.98
CA LYS A 296 -8.01 18.56 15.38
C LYS A 296 -8.13 19.87 16.15
N ASP A 297 -7.24 20.82 15.92
CA ASP A 297 -7.18 22.08 16.67
C ASP A 297 -8.07 23.19 16.07
N ALA A 298 -8.93 22.83 15.12
CA ALA A 298 -9.90 23.74 14.52
C ALA A 298 -10.82 24.36 15.60
N PRO A 299 -11.09 25.67 15.55
CA PRO A 299 -11.82 26.39 16.60
C PRO A 299 -13.25 25.89 16.86
N GLU A 300 -13.91 25.29 15.86
CA GLU A 300 -15.25 24.68 16.02
C GLU A 300 -15.21 23.14 16.08
N GLY A 301 -14.02 22.54 16.04
CA GLY A 301 -13.84 21.08 15.91
C GLY A 301 -14.36 20.49 14.59
N LEU A 302 -14.87 21.32 13.68
CA LEU A 302 -15.38 20.98 12.36
C LEU A 302 -14.73 21.89 11.31
N ILE A 303 -14.41 21.32 10.16
CA ILE A 303 -13.89 22.06 9.00
C ILE A 303 -14.70 21.67 7.78
N ASP A 304 -15.04 22.62 6.91
CA ASP A 304 -15.65 22.33 5.62
C ASP A 304 -14.62 21.89 4.57
N GLN A 305 -15.08 21.50 3.37
CA GLN A 305 -14.18 21.12 2.29
C GLN A 305 -13.20 22.24 1.92
N VAL A 306 -13.65 23.51 1.92
CA VAL A 306 -12.83 24.66 1.56
C VAL A 306 -11.72 24.89 2.58
N GLY A 307 -12.05 24.83 3.87
CA GLY A 307 -11.07 24.95 4.96
C GLY A 307 -10.06 23.80 4.95
N LEU A 308 -10.50 22.57 4.70
CA LEU A 308 -9.57 21.42 4.62
C LEU A 308 -8.63 21.57 3.43
N THR A 309 -9.16 21.93 2.25
CA THR A 309 -8.36 22.21 1.06
C THR A 309 -7.33 23.29 1.34
N ARG A 310 -7.71 24.39 2.00
CA ARG A 310 -6.78 25.48 2.35
C ARG A 310 -5.65 25.04 3.28
N ILE A 311 -5.94 24.17 4.26
CA ILE A 311 -4.90 23.62 5.16
C ILE A 311 -3.94 22.73 4.36
N ILE A 312 -4.46 21.90 3.45
CA ILE A 312 -3.62 21.04 2.60
C ILE A 312 -2.77 21.91 1.64
N GLU A 313 -3.37 22.91 1.00
CA GLU A 313 -2.70 23.84 0.08
C GLU A 313 -1.67 24.76 0.75
N SER A 314 -1.67 24.89 2.08
CA SER A 314 -0.59 25.57 2.80
C SER A 314 0.78 24.93 2.58
N GLN A 315 0.82 23.69 2.10
CA GLN A 315 2.03 22.95 1.76
C GLN A 315 2.44 23.07 0.28
N SER A 316 1.73 23.90 -0.51
CA SER A 316 1.99 24.07 -1.95
C SER A 316 3.40 24.54 -2.27
N GLU A 317 3.99 25.43 -1.47
CA GLU A 317 5.37 25.89 -1.65
C GLU A 317 6.41 24.75 -1.55
N LYS A 318 6.12 23.71 -0.75
CA LYS A 318 7.03 22.58 -0.51
C LYS A 318 6.86 21.45 -1.52
N TYR A 319 5.64 21.23 -2.00
CA TYR A 319 5.29 20.09 -2.85
C TYR A 319 5.00 20.42 -4.31
N ASP A 320 4.69 21.68 -4.64
CA ASP A 320 4.47 22.24 -5.99
C ASP A 320 3.93 21.19 -7.01
N ASP A 321 4.77 20.69 -7.92
CA ASP A 321 4.42 19.70 -8.94
C ASP A 321 3.82 18.38 -8.42
N ARG A 322 4.10 18.01 -7.16
CA ARG A 322 3.64 16.79 -6.49
C ARG A 322 2.49 17.03 -5.52
N MET A 323 1.85 18.20 -5.57
CA MET A 323 0.79 18.57 -4.64
C MET A 323 -0.43 17.64 -4.75
N GLU A 324 -0.78 17.20 -5.95
CA GLU A 324 -1.91 16.27 -6.16
C GLU A 324 -1.61 14.88 -5.55
N GLU A 325 -0.39 14.36 -5.73
CA GLU A 325 0.01 13.08 -5.10
C GLU A 325 -0.01 13.18 -3.57
N PHE A 326 0.50 14.29 -3.03
CA PHE A 326 0.49 14.56 -1.60
C PHE A 326 -0.93 14.64 -1.03
N ARG A 327 -1.81 15.35 -1.72
CA ARG A 327 -3.23 15.44 -1.40
C ARG A 327 -3.89 14.06 -1.42
N GLU A 328 -3.65 13.26 -2.45
CA GLU A 328 -4.22 11.93 -2.54
C GLU A 328 -3.74 11.03 -1.38
N LYS A 329 -2.44 11.05 -1.06
CA LYS A 329 -1.87 10.33 0.09
C LYS A 329 -2.53 10.74 1.40
N PHE A 330 -2.81 12.02 1.59
CA PHE A 330 -3.54 12.51 2.77
C PHE A 330 -4.92 11.85 2.88
N TYR A 331 -5.73 11.91 1.81
CA TYR A 331 -7.07 11.30 1.80
C TYR A 331 -7.02 9.79 2.01
N GLN A 332 -6.11 9.10 1.33
CA GLN A 332 -5.95 7.64 1.48
C GLN A 332 -5.50 7.25 2.90
N ARG A 333 -4.66 8.05 3.55
CA ARG A 333 -4.11 7.73 4.87
C ARG A 333 -5.05 8.09 6.02
N PHE A 334 -5.69 9.26 5.96
CA PHE A 334 -6.37 9.85 7.11
C PHE A 334 -7.89 9.97 6.99
N VAL A 335 -8.44 9.95 5.77
CA VAL A 335 -9.88 10.12 5.52
C VAL A 335 -10.54 8.82 5.10
N ARG A 336 -9.91 8.03 4.21
CA ARG A 336 -10.45 6.76 3.74
C ARG A 336 -10.32 5.68 4.83
N GLU A 337 -11.35 4.86 4.98
CA GLU A 337 -11.35 3.71 5.87
C GLU A 337 -10.36 2.65 5.35
N LYS A 338 -9.31 2.38 6.12
CA LYS A 338 -8.43 1.23 5.87
C LYS A 338 -9.13 -0.01 6.41
N GLY A 339 -9.78 -0.76 5.52
CA GLY A 339 -10.57 -1.97 5.78
C GLY A 339 -10.44 -2.56 7.19
N GLY A 340 -11.44 -2.30 8.02
CA GLY A 340 -11.52 -2.68 9.43
C GLY A 340 -12.60 -1.88 10.14
N ALA A 341 -13.05 -2.32 11.32
CA ALA A 341 -14.13 -1.66 12.08
C ALA A 341 -13.74 -0.30 12.72
N LYS A 342 -12.50 0.19 12.53
CA LYS A 342 -11.97 1.38 13.21
C LYS A 342 -12.23 2.65 12.40
N LEU A 343 -12.63 3.72 13.09
CA LEU A 343 -12.75 5.03 12.45
C LEU A 343 -11.42 5.58 11.92
N PRO A 344 -11.42 6.22 10.73
CA PRO A 344 -10.27 6.97 10.22
C PRO A 344 -9.94 8.15 11.16
N LYS A 345 -8.71 8.69 11.08
CA LYS A 345 -8.32 9.82 11.95
C LYS A 345 -9.21 11.04 11.69
N ILE A 346 -9.61 11.27 10.45
CA ILE A 346 -10.52 12.33 10.03
C ILE A 346 -11.74 11.68 9.43
N VAL A 347 -12.91 12.00 9.97
CA VAL A 347 -14.20 11.46 9.55
C VAL A 347 -14.96 12.52 8.76
N MET A 348 -15.55 12.11 7.64
CA MET A 348 -16.42 12.97 6.83
C MET A 348 -17.88 12.82 7.26
N LEU A 349 -18.48 13.92 7.72
CA LEU A 349 -19.89 14.03 8.12
C LEU A 349 -20.54 15.09 7.21
N GLY A 350 -21.42 14.63 6.31
CA GLY A 350 -21.99 15.48 5.28
C GLY A 350 -20.91 16.07 4.39
N GLN A 351 -20.81 17.40 4.37
CA GLN A 351 -19.78 18.18 3.64
C GLN A 351 -18.65 18.71 4.57
N ARG A 352 -18.56 18.19 5.79
CA ARG A 352 -17.61 18.62 6.81
C ARG A 352 -16.72 17.47 7.27
N TYR A 353 -15.58 17.84 7.82
CA TYR A 353 -14.54 16.98 8.34
C TYR A 353 -14.37 17.22 9.83
N ILE A 354 -14.22 16.14 10.59
CA ILE A 354 -13.96 16.17 12.02
C ILE A 354 -12.83 15.21 12.37
N HIS A 355 -11.89 15.64 13.21
CA HIS A 355 -10.92 14.72 13.78
C HIS A 355 -11.62 13.79 14.78
N ARG A 356 -11.31 12.49 14.74
CA ARG A 356 -12.01 11.48 15.57
C ARG A 356 -12.01 11.78 17.08
N ASP A 357 -10.95 12.42 17.59
CA ASP A 357 -10.83 12.82 18.99
C ASP A 357 -11.89 13.85 19.41
N ASN A 358 -12.39 14.65 18.45
CA ASN A 358 -13.36 15.72 18.67
C ASN A 358 -14.81 15.28 18.50
N ILE A 359 -15.06 14.08 17.96
CA ILE A 359 -16.43 13.58 17.70
C ILE A 359 -17.27 13.60 18.97
N PHE A 360 -16.77 12.98 20.06
CA PHE A 360 -17.52 12.88 21.29
C PHE A 360 -17.59 14.20 22.09
N PRO A 361 -16.50 14.97 22.27
CA PRO A 361 -16.56 16.29 22.89
C PRO A 361 -17.59 17.21 22.22
N LEU A 362 -17.56 17.31 20.88
CA LEU A 362 -18.47 18.18 20.15
C LEU A 362 -19.90 17.65 20.20
N PHE A 363 -20.10 16.32 20.13
CA PHE A 363 -21.40 15.71 20.39
C PHE A 363 -21.95 16.13 21.75
N MET A 364 -21.19 15.98 22.83
CA MET A 364 -21.63 16.31 24.19
C MET A 364 -21.95 17.80 24.35
N GLU A 365 -21.15 18.69 23.76
CA GLU A 365 -21.39 20.13 23.76
C GLU A 365 -22.74 20.46 23.11
N LYS A 366 -22.95 20.01 21.86
CA LYS A 366 -24.19 20.30 21.12
C LYS A 366 -25.40 19.56 21.73
N PHE A 367 -25.19 18.37 22.25
CA PHE A 367 -26.21 17.57 22.91
C PHE A 367 -26.77 18.27 24.14
N ARG A 368 -25.92 18.81 25.02
CA ARG A 368 -26.36 19.55 26.23
C ARG A 368 -27.18 20.79 25.90
N VAL A 369 -26.80 21.52 24.85
CA VAL A 369 -27.56 22.68 24.36
C VAL A 369 -28.95 22.24 23.87
N ALA A 370 -29.01 21.16 23.08
CA ALA A 370 -30.29 20.62 22.62
C ALA A 370 -31.15 20.10 23.79
N GLU A 371 -30.56 19.37 24.74
CA GLU A 371 -31.24 18.82 25.91
C GLU A 371 -31.91 19.90 26.76
N ALA A 372 -31.21 21.02 27.02
CA ALA A 372 -31.73 22.13 27.80
C ALA A 372 -33.00 22.76 27.19
N ASP A 373 -33.09 22.78 25.86
CA ASP A 373 -34.11 23.51 25.14
C ASP A 373 -35.28 22.65 24.64
N LEU A 374 -35.06 21.35 24.39
CA LEU A 374 -36.09 20.47 23.85
C LEU A 374 -37.27 20.28 24.81
N LYS A 375 -37.01 20.10 26.12
CA LYS A 375 -38.08 19.90 27.10
C LYS A 375 -38.99 21.13 27.23
N PRO A 376 -38.49 22.36 27.39
CA PRO A 376 -39.31 23.57 27.34
C PRO A 376 -40.11 23.72 26.03
N TYR A 377 -39.49 23.43 24.89
CA TYR A 377 -40.14 23.50 23.58
C TYR A 377 -41.34 22.55 23.50
N PHE A 378 -41.17 21.27 23.84
CA PHE A 378 -42.26 20.30 23.79
C PHE A 378 -43.35 20.55 24.84
N VAL A 379 -42.99 21.09 26.01
CA VAL A 379 -44.00 21.55 27.01
C VAL A 379 -44.85 22.67 26.43
N HIS A 380 -44.24 23.64 25.75
CA HIS A 380 -44.98 24.73 25.12
C HIS A 380 -45.86 24.23 23.96
N LEU A 381 -45.33 23.33 23.12
CA LEU A 381 -46.09 22.72 22.02
C LEU A 381 -47.29 21.92 22.54
N MET A 382 -47.11 21.14 23.61
CA MET A 382 -48.18 20.40 24.28
C MET A 382 -49.21 21.35 24.92
N GLU A 383 -48.78 22.44 25.52
CA GLU A 383 -49.68 23.46 26.07
C GLU A 383 -50.58 24.05 24.98
N GLN A 384 -50.01 24.41 23.83
CA GLN A 384 -50.78 24.89 22.67
C GLN A 384 -51.78 23.84 22.17
N HIS A 385 -51.36 22.58 22.13
CA HIS A 385 -52.19 21.44 21.73
C HIS A 385 -53.42 21.29 22.64
N LEU A 386 -53.21 21.35 23.96
CA LEU A 386 -54.27 21.27 24.97
C LEU A 386 -55.21 22.47 24.93
N ARG A 387 -54.70 23.69 24.70
CA ARG A 387 -55.51 24.92 24.60
C ARG A 387 -56.41 24.92 23.38
N THR A 388 -55.91 24.45 22.24
CA THR A 388 -56.61 24.54 20.96
C THR A 388 -57.39 23.29 20.60
N GLY A 389 -57.28 22.21 21.37
CA GLY A 389 -57.89 20.92 21.07
C GLY A 389 -57.35 20.30 19.78
N ASN A 390 -56.08 20.56 19.47
CA ASN A 390 -55.41 20.12 18.23
C ASN A 390 -56.08 20.56 16.91
N ARG A 391 -56.61 21.77 16.84
CA ARG A 391 -57.19 22.30 15.57
C ARG A 391 -56.21 22.32 14.39
N ARG A 392 -54.90 22.29 14.66
CA ARG A 392 -53.82 22.28 13.66
C ARG A 392 -53.44 20.88 13.16
N GLN A 393 -54.10 19.82 13.63
CA GLN A 393 -53.80 18.43 13.28
C GLN A 393 -52.33 18.03 13.48
N ASP A 394 -51.66 18.60 14.49
CA ASP A 394 -50.28 18.26 14.80
C ASP A 394 -50.23 16.82 15.34
N GLN A 395 -49.50 15.95 14.64
CA GLN A 395 -49.40 14.52 14.96
C GLN A 395 -48.26 14.19 15.94
N THR A 396 -47.49 15.19 16.38
CA THR A 396 -46.28 15.02 17.21
C THR A 396 -46.49 14.12 18.42
N PHE A 397 -47.62 14.24 19.12
CA PHE A 397 -47.89 13.46 20.35
C PHE A 397 -48.78 12.21 20.13
N PHE A 398 -49.18 11.92 18.89
CA PHE A 398 -50.12 10.84 18.58
C PHE A 398 -49.46 9.47 18.45
N SER A 399 -48.22 9.40 17.97
CA SER A 399 -47.45 8.16 17.87
C SER A 399 -46.02 8.34 18.39
N THR A 400 -45.39 7.26 18.80
CA THR A 400 -43.99 7.28 19.23
C THR A 400 -43.05 7.62 18.08
N GLY A 401 -43.33 7.15 16.86
CA GLY A 401 -42.56 7.51 15.67
C GLY A 401 -42.64 8.99 15.35
N SER A 402 -43.85 9.58 15.36
CA SER A 402 -44.05 11.01 15.12
C SER A 402 -43.36 11.89 16.16
N PHE A 403 -43.28 11.42 17.40
CA PHE A 403 -42.56 12.14 18.46
C PHE A 403 -41.04 12.08 18.26
N GLU A 404 -40.51 10.90 17.89
CA GLU A 404 -39.09 10.73 17.53
C GLU A 404 -38.69 11.58 16.32
N ASP A 405 -39.51 11.60 15.27
CA ASP A 405 -39.29 12.42 14.09
C ASP A 405 -39.29 13.93 14.43
N ALA A 406 -40.22 14.36 15.31
CA ALA A 406 -40.27 15.73 15.79
C ALA A 406 -39.04 16.11 16.63
N ILE A 407 -38.54 15.19 17.46
CA ILE A 407 -37.28 15.39 18.20
C ILE A 407 -36.11 15.56 17.23
N LEU A 408 -35.99 14.66 16.25
CA LEU A 408 -34.91 14.72 15.27
C LEU A 408 -34.94 16.00 14.43
N GLU A 409 -36.13 16.44 14.02
CA GLU A 409 -36.30 17.68 13.25
C GLU A 409 -35.93 18.92 14.08
N GLN A 410 -36.34 18.95 15.36
CA GLN A 410 -35.94 20.03 16.26
C GLN A 410 -34.43 20.03 16.56
N VAL A 411 -33.83 18.85 16.66
CA VAL A 411 -32.38 18.72 16.78
C VAL A 411 -31.68 19.23 15.52
N ARG A 412 -32.19 18.89 14.32
CA ARG A 412 -31.65 19.34 13.03
C ARG A 412 -31.70 20.86 12.88
N GLN A 413 -32.77 21.50 13.32
CA GLN A 413 -32.90 22.97 13.29
C GLN A 413 -31.86 23.67 14.17
N ARG A 414 -31.38 23.01 15.22
CA ARG A 414 -30.40 23.57 16.17
C ARG A 414 -28.95 23.24 15.81
N SER A 415 -28.71 22.02 15.34
CA SER A 415 -27.38 21.55 14.98
C SER A 415 -27.47 20.48 13.90
N THR A 416 -27.03 20.85 12.70
CA THR A 416 -26.90 19.92 11.57
C THR A 416 -25.94 18.78 11.90
N PHE A 417 -24.82 19.09 12.57
CA PHE A 417 -23.87 18.10 13.07
C PHE A 417 -24.51 17.07 14.01
N LEU A 418 -25.30 17.53 14.99
CA LEU A 418 -25.92 16.64 15.97
C LEU A 418 -26.95 15.71 15.29
N ALA A 419 -27.73 16.21 14.34
CA ALA A 419 -28.65 15.38 13.57
C ALA A 419 -27.92 14.34 12.70
N GLU A 420 -26.81 14.73 12.06
CA GLU A 420 -26.01 13.81 11.24
C GLU A 420 -25.33 12.70 12.06
N ILE A 421 -24.77 13.04 13.22
CA ILE A 421 -24.09 12.06 14.07
C ILE A 421 -25.10 11.09 14.71
N ILE A 422 -26.30 11.56 15.07
CA ILE A 422 -27.43 10.71 15.49
C ILE A 422 -27.83 9.75 14.36
N GLY A 423 -27.87 10.23 13.12
CA GLY A 423 -28.14 9.41 11.93
C GLY A 423 -27.05 8.37 11.62
N LYS A 424 -25.85 8.52 12.19
CA LYS A 424 -24.70 7.62 12.01
C LYS A 424 -24.23 7.04 13.36
N PRO A 425 -25.04 6.20 14.02
CA PRO A 425 -24.78 5.70 15.39
C PRO A 425 -23.46 4.95 15.54
N GLY A 426 -22.99 4.27 14.49
CA GLY A 426 -21.69 3.56 14.52
C GLY A 426 -20.50 4.51 14.69
N ILE A 427 -20.54 5.68 14.06
CA ILE A 427 -19.48 6.71 14.18
C ILE A 427 -19.49 7.29 15.59
N LEU A 428 -20.67 7.54 16.16
CA LEU A 428 -20.79 8.03 17.53
C LEU A 428 -20.23 7.01 18.54
N ALA A 429 -20.62 5.74 18.42
CA ALA A 429 -20.14 4.69 19.32
C ALA A 429 -18.62 4.54 19.28
N GLU A 430 -18.03 4.47 18.09
CA GLU A 430 -16.57 4.41 17.92
C GLU A 430 -15.88 5.68 18.45
N GLY A 431 -16.43 6.87 18.18
CA GLY A 431 -15.91 8.15 18.68
C GLY A 431 -15.93 8.23 20.21
N MET A 432 -17.01 7.75 20.84
CA MET A 432 -17.13 7.60 22.29
C MET A 432 -16.07 6.66 22.84
N ILE A 433 -15.94 5.47 22.27
CA ILE A 433 -14.97 4.46 22.68
C ILE A 433 -13.55 5.02 22.58
N HIS A 434 -13.22 5.68 21.46
CA HIS A 434 -11.90 6.27 21.25
C HIS A 434 -11.58 7.33 22.29
N HIS A 435 -12.50 8.29 22.51
CA HIS A 435 -12.32 9.36 23.48
C HIS A 435 -12.17 8.84 24.92
N LEU A 436 -13.03 7.91 25.33
CA LEU A 436 -13.00 7.33 26.67
C LEU A 436 -11.70 6.54 26.93
N LYS A 437 -11.21 5.82 25.91
CA LYS A 437 -9.92 5.11 25.98
C LYS A 437 -8.73 6.08 26.04
N GLN A 438 -8.69 7.08 25.17
CA GLN A 438 -7.58 8.03 25.07
C GLN A 438 -7.40 8.85 26.35
N ASN A 439 -8.51 9.27 26.96
CA ASN A 439 -8.50 10.06 28.20
C ASN A 439 -8.45 9.20 29.47
N LYS A 440 -8.29 7.87 29.36
CA LYS A 440 -8.26 6.92 30.48
C LYS A 440 -9.45 7.08 31.44
N LEU A 441 -10.60 7.49 30.91
CA LEU A 441 -11.83 7.70 31.67
C LEU A 441 -12.56 6.40 32.00
N VAL A 442 -12.09 5.29 31.44
CA VAL A 442 -12.64 3.96 31.61
C VAL A 442 -11.50 2.98 31.84
N LYS A 443 -11.61 2.15 32.89
CA LYS A 443 -10.61 1.14 33.24
C LYS A 443 -10.98 -0.27 32.78
N ASP A 444 -12.27 -0.54 32.61
CA ASP A 444 -12.79 -1.88 32.28
C ASP A 444 -13.91 -1.84 31.21
N VAL A 445 -14.13 -2.98 30.56
CA VAL A 445 -15.14 -3.17 29.51
C VAL A 445 -16.56 -2.95 30.05
N GLU A 446 -16.83 -3.31 31.31
CA GLU A 446 -18.13 -3.07 31.95
C GLU A 446 -18.44 -1.59 32.11
N GLU A 447 -17.46 -0.79 32.52
CA GLU A 447 -17.60 0.66 32.65
C GLU A 447 -17.78 1.32 31.26
N LEU A 448 -17.12 0.80 30.22
CA LEU A 448 -17.38 1.20 28.83
C LEU A 448 -18.82 0.90 28.42
N ARG A 449 -19.31 -0.29 28.75
CA ARG A 449 -20.68 -0.74 28.44
C ARG A 449 -21.71 0.13 29.16
N GLN A 450 -21.48 0.48 30.43
CA GLN A 450 -22.35 1.40 31.19
C GLN A 450 -22.40 2.80 30.57
N ARG A 451 -21.26 3.33 30.09
CA ARG A 451 -21.22 4.64 29.42
C ARG A 451 -21.92 4.63 28.07
N LEU A 452 -21.78 3.55 27.30
CA LEU A 452 -22.48 3.36 26.04
C LEU A 452 -23.99 3.12 26.25
N ALA A 453 -24.38 2.49 27.36
CA ALA A 453 -25.77 2.18 27.70
C ALA A 453 -26.68 3.42 27.83
N LEU A 454 -26.11 4.62 27.95
CA LEU A 454 -26.86 5.88 27.93
C LEU A 454 -27.50 6.17 26.56
N TYR A 455 -26.89 5.68 25.47
CA TYR A 455 -27.31 5.97 24.10
C TYR A 455 -27.56 4.70 23.27
N PHE A 456 -27.02 3.57 23.67
CA PHE A 456 -27.08 2.31 22.94
C PHE A 456 -27.62 1.19 23.82
N ASP A 457 -28.34 0.26 23.21
CA ASP A 457 -28.70 -0.99 23.86
C ASP A 457 -27.43 -1.81 24.16
N PRO A 458 -27.17 -2.17 25.42
CA PRO A 458 -25.94 -2.86 25.83
C PRO A 458 -25.80 -4.26 25.23
N GLU A 459 -26.86 -4.89 24.73
CA GLU A 459 -26.81 -6.21 24.09
C GLU A 459 -26.75 -6.13 22.57
N THR A 460 -27.49 -5.19 21.97
CA THR A 460 -27.61 -5.14 20.50
C THR A 460 -26.75 -4.06 19.85
N MET A 461 -26.16 -3.15 20.65
CA MET A 461 -25.45 -1.94 20.19
C MET A 461 -26.27 -1.06 19.25
N LYS A 462 -27.60 -1.24 19.24
CA LYS A 462 -28.53 -0.38 18.50
C LYS A 462 -28.76 0.90 19.28
N PRO A 463 -28.93 2.05 18.60
CA PRO A 463 -29.26 3.29 19.30
C PRO A 463 -30.60 3.15 20.03
N LEU A 464 -30.63 3.63 21.27
CA LEU A 464 -31.87 3.81 22.02
C LEU A 464 -32.73 4.90 21.35
N PRO A 465 -34.05 4.92 21.60
CA PRO A 465 -34.92 6.00 21.14
C PRO A 465 -34.47 7.38 21.64
N LEU A 466 -34.63 8.43 20.84
CA LEU A 466 -34.17 9.79 21.13
C LEU A 466 -34.89 10.40 22.34
N HIS A 467 -36.16 10.06 22.58
CA HIS A 467 -36.84 10.50 23.80
C HIS A 467 -36.14 10.00 25.08
N GLN A 468 -35.44 8.86 25.01
CA GLN A 468 -34.63 8.36 26.13
C GLN A 468 -33.31 9.11 26.25
N TRP A 469 -32.66 9.42 25.12
CA TRP A 469 -31.40 10.19 25.11
C TRP A 469 -31.61 11.53 25.81
N PHE A 470 -32.64 12.28 25.42
CA PHE A 470 -32.95 13.61 25.95
C PHE A 470 -33.83 13.61 27.21
N ASN A 471 -34.12 12.45 27.80
CA ASN A 471 -34.99 12.31 28.97
C ASN A 471 -36.36 13.03 28.84
N LEU A 472 -36.98 12.86 27.67
CA LEU A 472 -38.27 13.44 27.29
C LEU A 472 -39.40 12.44 27.56
N ARG A 473 -39.88 12.41 28.79
CA ARG A 473 -41.07 11.62 29.16
C ARG A 473 -42.33 12.38 28.76
N LEU A 474 -43.21 11.74 27.99
CA LEU A 474 -44.45 12.36 27.53
C LEU A 474 -45.37 12.71 28.70
N VAL A 475 -45.37 11.90 29.76
CA VAL A 475 -46.13 12.17 30.99
C VAL A 475 -45.65 13.46 31.66
N ASP A 476 -44.34 13.62 31.87
CA ASP A 476 -43.77 14.83 32.48
C ASP A 476 -44.07 16.09 31.65
N ILE A 477 -43.98 15.96 30.32
CA ILE A 477 -44.28 17.05 29.38
C ILE A 477 -45.75 17.45 29.50
N PHE A 478 -46.65 16.47 29.54
CA PHE A 478 -48.09 16.68 29.70
C PHE A 478 -48.44 17.31 31.05
N GLU A 479 -47.91 16.81 32.17
CA GLU A 479 -48.21 17.33 33.51
C GLU A 479 -47.76 18.80 33.64
N ARG A 480 -46.54 19.12 33.20
CA ARG A 480 -46.04 20.50 33.18
C ARG A 480 -46.81 21.41 32.23
N ALA A 481 -47.23 20.91 31.07
CA ALA A 481 -48.05 21.68 30.14
C ALA A 481 -49.46 21.93 30.71
N PHE A 482 -50.04 20.94 31.38
CA PHE A 482 -51.34 21.04 32.03
C PHE A 482 -51.34 22.06 33.17
N GLU A 483 -50.28 22.09 33.99
CA GLU A 483 -50.12 23.08 35.07
C GLU A 483 -50.10 24.53 34.57
N ARG A 484 -49.57 24.75 33.36
CA ARG A 484 -49.52 26.08 32.71
C ARG A 484 -50.87 26.55 32.15
N LEU A 485 -51.89 25.68 32.10
CA LEU A 485 -53.21 26.06 31.62
C LEU A 485 -53.97 26.94 32.64
N PRO A 486 -54.81 27.88 32.18
CA PRO A 486 -55.75 28.60 33.03
C PRO A 486 -56.59 27.63 33.89
N VAL A 487 -56.90 28.04 35.13
CA VAL A 487 -57.61 27.21 36.13
C VAL A 487 -58.92 26.63 35.57
N TRP A 488 -59.68 27.43 34.82
CA TRP A 488 -60.94 26.99 34.23
C TRP A 488 -60.73 25.82 33.24
N GLN A 489 -59.70 25.88 32.40
CA GLN A 489 -59.39 24.83 31.42
C GLN A 489 -58.93 23.56 32.12
N ARG A 490 -58.16 23.68 33.20
CA ARG A 490 -57.77 22.54 34.04
C ARG A 490 -58.98 21.84 34.65
N ILE A 491 -59.93 22.60 35.18
CA ILE A 491 -61.20 22.08 35.72
C ILE A 491 -61.99 21.37 34.61
N TRP A 492 -62.13 21.98 33.44
CA TRP A 492 -62.86 21.39 32.32
C TRP A 492 -62.25 20.08 31.81
N ILE A 493 -60.91 20.02 31.66
CA ILE A 493 -60.19 18.81 31.24
C ILE A 493 -60.30 17.69 32.30
N ARG A 494 -60.38 18.02 33.59
CA ARG A 494 -60.62 17.05 34.66
C ARG A 494 -62.06 16.54 34.69
N ILE A 495 -63.05 17.44 34.61
CA ILE A 495 -64.48 17.07 34.62
C ILE A 495 -64.83 16.19 33.41
N THR A 496 -64.24 16.48 32.24
CA THR A 496 -64.48 15.68 31.02
C THR A 496 -63.77 14.33 31.01
N GLY A 497 -63.02 13.96 32.06
CA GLY A 497 -62.26 12.72 32.13
C GLY A 497 -61.06 12.65 31.17
N LYS A 498 -60.82 13.71 30.38
CA LYS A 498 -59.73 13.79 29.40
C LYS A 498 -58.36 13.75 30.08
N TYR A 499 -58.25 14.30 31.28
CA TYR A 499 -57.01 14.25 32.06
C TYR A 499 -56.51 12.82 32.28
N GLU A 500 -57.34 11.95 32.85
CA GLU A 500 -56.99 10.54 33.11
C GLU A 500 -56.82 9.75 31.81
N SER A 501 -57.57 10.10 30.75
CA SER A 501 -57.39 9.49 29.43
C SER A 501 -56.03 9.83 28.81
N PHE A 502 -55.59 11.10 28.85
CA PHE A 502 -54.28 11.51 28.35
C PHE A 502 -53.15 10.96 29.21
N ARG A 503 -53.26 11.10 30.53
CA ARG A 503 -52.29 10.57 31.49
C ARG A 503 -52.13 9.06 31.34
N GLY A 504 -53.24 8.31 31.25
CA GLY A 504 -53.21 6.87 30.97
C GLY A 504 -52.58 6.52 29.63
N ARG A 505 -52.91 7.25 28.55
CA ARG A 505 -52.31 7.05 27.22
C ARG A 505 -50.79 7.29 27.21
N PHE A 506 -50.30 8.29 27.93
CA PHE A 506 -48.88 8.60 27.99
C PHE A 506 -48.12 7.68 28.96
N ILE A 507 -48.72 7.29 30.10
CA ILE A 507 -48.14 6.31 31.03
C ILE A 507 -48.06 4.93 30.37
N SER A 508 -49.12 4.45 29.71
CA SER A 508 -49.09 3.15 29.04
C SER A 508 -48.03 3.11 27.92
N ARG A 509 -47.73 4.24 27.29
CA ARG A 509 -46.69 4.35 26.25
C ARG A 509 -45.27 4.41 26.83
N ASP A 510 -45.08 5.12 27.94
CA ASP A 510 -43.80 5.17 28.64
C ASP A 510 -43.47 3.81 29.30
N VAL A 511 -44.48 3.04 29.73
CA VAL A 511 -44.32 1.73 30.40
C VAL A 511 -44.23 0.56 29.43
N MET A 512 -44.98 0.53 28.32
CA MET A 512 -44.96 -0.60 27.35
C MET A 512 -43.61 -0.82 26.63
N LYS A 513 -42.62 0.07 26.81
CA LYS A 513 -41.24 -0.12 26.32
C LYS A 513 -40.19 -0.28 27.42
N ALA A 514 -40.52 -0.05 28.69
CA ALA A 514 -39.63 -0.37 29.80
C ALA A 514 -39.60 -1.89 30.10
N THR A 515 -40.61 -2.63 29.63
CA THR A 515 -40.71 -4.09 29.73
C THR A 515 -40.59 -4.75 28.36
N THR A 516 -39.35 -4.92 27.90
CA THR A 516 -38.96 -6.01 26.99
C THR A 516 -38.07 -6.97 27.80
N PRO A 517 -38.15 -8.30 27.59
CA PRO A 517 -37.88 -9.27 28.64
C PRO A 517 -36.39 -9.58 28.79
N GLY A 518 -35.84 -9.21 29.94
CA GLY A 518 -34.56 -9.68 30.47
C GLY A 518 -34.59 -9.43 31.96
N GLU A 519 -34.26 -10.45 32.76
CA GLU A 519 -34.14 -10.40 34.22
C GLU A 519 -35.46 -10.37 35.03
N SER A 520 -36.16 -11.51 35.08
CA SER A 520 -36.78 -11.94 36.34
C SER A 520 -35.87 -12.98 37.00
N GLY A 521 -34.88 -12.49 37.76
CA GLY A 521 -33.97 -13.32 38.53
C GLY A 521 -33.51 -12.56 39.76
N LEU A 522 -33.94 -13.05 40.92
CA LEU A 522 -33.45 -12.79 42.28
C LEU A 522 -34.24 -11.81 43.14
N THR A 523 -34.56 -12.34 44.34
CA THR A 523 -35.25 -11.75 45.51
C THR A 523 -36.79 -11.76 45.39
N GLY A 524 -37.60 -12.36 46.26
CA GLY A 524 -37.39 -13.05 47.52
C GLY A 524 -38.63 -12.85 48.41
N LYS A 525 -39.40 -13.93 48.62
CA LYS A 525 -40.33 -14.22 49.75
C LYS A 525 -41.47 -13.24 50.13
N GLY A 526 -42.68 -13.80 50.25
CA GLY A 526 -43.75 -13.27 51.12
C GLY A 526 -45.16 -13.47 50.56
N ARG A 527 -45.72 -14.69 50.55
CA ARG A 527 -46.62 -15.28 51.55
C ARG A 527 -48.05 -14.68 51.56
N ALA A 528 -49.01 -15.60 51.46
CA ALA A 528 -50.44 -15.53 51.80
C ALA A 528 -51.35 -14.80 50.80
N SER A 529 -52.55 -15.26 50.47
CA SER A 529 -53.31 -16.49 50.69
C SER A 529 -54.69 -16.23 50.07
N ALA A 530 -55.37 -17.31 49.69
CA ALA A 530 -56.84 -17.43 49.67
C ALA A 530 -57.60 -16.67 48.54
N ASP A 531 -58.62 -17.23 47.90
CA ASP A 531 -59.18 -18.59 47.87
C ASP A 531 -60.26 -18.60 46.76
N LYS A 532 -60.64 -19.82 46.34
CA LYS A 532 -61.89 -20.23 45.67
C LYS A 532 -62.06 -19.93 44.17
N ARG A 533 -61.94 -20.99 43.33
CA ARG A 533 -62.98 -21.96 42.89
C ARG A 533 -63.87 -21.35 41.79
N ALA A 534 -64.29 -22.02 40.71
CA ALA A 534 -64.24 -23.37 40.16
C ALA A 534 -64.48 -23.18 38.64
N GLY A 535 -64.18 -24.03 37.69
CA GLY A 535 -63.75 -25.42 37.59
C GLY A 535 -63.89 -25.78 36.10
N GLY A 536 -63.22 -26.84 35.62
CA GLY A 536 -63.55 -27.35 34.28
C GLY A 536 -62.46 -28.05 33.48
N ARG A 537 -62.03 -29.22 33.97
CA ARG A 537 -61.78 -30.47 33.21
C ARG A 537 -60.75 -30.52 32.05
N LYS A 538 -59.80 -31.44 32.28
CA LYS A 538 -59.17 -32.46 31.38
C LYS A 538 -58.21 -31.91 30.30
N SER A 539 -56.97 -32.36 30.15
CA SER A 539 -56.31 -33.62 30.53
C SER A 539 -54.77 -33.44 30.63
N GLY A 540 -54.19 -33.77 31.79
CA GLY A 540 -52.82 -34.33 31.87
C GLY A 540 -52.83 -35.77 31.36
N GLN A 541 -51.76 -36.55 31.34
CA GLN A 541 -50.50 -36.52 32.09
C GLN A 541 -49.65 -37.61 31.38
N ASP A 542 -48.41 -37.36 31.00
CA ASP A 542 -47.22 -37.59 31.84
C ASP A 542 -47.30 -38.82 32.76
N SER A 543 -46.46 -39.82 32.49
CA SER A 543 -45.43 -40.25 33.44
C SER A 543 -44.63 -41.45 32.92
N SER A 544 -43.33 -41.25 32.76
CA SER A 544 -42.23 -42.09 33.25
C SER A 544 -42.51 -43.54 33.73
N ARG A 545 -41.62 -44.46 33.34
CA ARG A 545 -40.65 -45.20 34.22
C ARG A 545 -40.44 -46.67 33.76
N GLU A 546 -39.28 -47.20 34.15
CA GLU A 546 -38.84 -48.62 34.25
C GLU A 546 -37.95 -49.14 33.10
N GLN A 547 -36.65 -49.38 33.36
CA GLN A 547 -36.06 -50.63 33.88
C GLN A 547 -36.34 -51.81 32.93
N SER A 548 -35.41 -52.66 32.49
CA SER A 548 -34.08 -53.03 32.93
C SER A 548 -33.48 -54.04 31.92
N GLY A 549 -32.15 -54.13 31.88
CA GLY A 549 -31.38 -55.38 31.68
C GLY A 549 -31.46 -56.14 30.34
N ALA A 550 -30.34 -56.25 29.62
CA ALA A 550 -29.52 -57.48 29.59
C ALA A 550 -28.51 -57.52 28.41
N LYS A 551 -27.22 -57.47 28.77
CA LYS A 551 -26.09 -58.30 28.30
C LYS A 551 -26.10 -58.88 26.86
N ARG A 552 -25.10 -58.47 26.07
CA ARG A 552 -23.94 -59.27 25.55
C ARG A 552 -23.12 -58.38 24.59
N ARG A 553 -21.85 -58.04 24.90
CA ARG A 553 -20.58 -58.71 24.49
C ARG A 553 -20.52 -58.96 22.96
N LYS A 554 -19.48 -58.64 22.19
CA LYS A 554 -18.04 -58.40 22.46
C LYS A 554 -17.34 -58.03 21.13
N ASN A 555 -16.15 -57.42 21.23
CA ASN A 555 -15.00 -57.41 20.29
C ASN A 555 -15.09 -56.43 19.10
N ALA A 556 -14.16 -55.47 18.92
CA ALA A 556 -12.72 -55.59 18.59
C ALA A 556 -12.53 -56.25 17.20
N ALA A 557 -11.69 -55.81 16.27
CA ALA A 557 -10.72 -54.74 16.13
C ALA A 557 -10.37 -54.68 14.61
N GLU A 558 -9.39 -53.85 14.25
CA GLU A 558 -8.53 -53.97 13.05
C GLU A 558 -9.08 -53.54 11.68
N GLY A 559 -8.17 -52.95 10.90
CA GLY A 559 -8.32 -52.84 9.46
C GLY A 559 -7.92 -51.49 8.88
N ALA A 560 -6.63 -51.21 8.88
CA ALA A 560 -6.04 -50.06 8.20
C ALA A 560 -6.00 -50.27 6.65
N PRO A 561 -5.20 -49.50 5.88
CA PRO A 561 -5.62 -48.55 4.87
C PRO A 561 -5.33 -49.05 3.44
N TYR A 562 -5.65 -48.27 2.39
CA TYR A 562 -4.71 -47.88 1.28
C TYR A 562 -5.44 -47.40 0.01
N ARG A 563 -4.85 -46.34 -0.61
CA ARG A 563 -4.69 -46.05 -2.07
C ARG A 563 -5.96 -45.99 -2.96
N ARG A 564 -6.05 -45.20 -4.04
CA ARG A 564 -5.08 -44.56 -4.95
C ARG A 564 -5.84 -43.63 -5.91
N LYS A 565 -5.09 -42.68 -6.49
CA LYS A 565 -5.22 -42.08 -7.85
C LYS A 565 -6.36 -41.08 -8.12
N GLY A 566 -5.97 -39.82 -8.39
CA GLY A 566 -6.72 -38.89 -9.27
C GLY A 566 -6.51 -39.26 -10.75
N PRO A 567 -6.41 -38.32 -11.69
CA PRO A 567 -6.88 -36.93 -11.77
C PRO A 567 -7.77 -36.72 -13.02
N ALA A 568 -8.10 -35.46 -13.35
CA ALA A 568 -8.16 -34.88 -14.71
C ALA A 568 -9.46 -34.16 -15.12
N SER A 569 -9.19 -33.10 -15.89
CA SER A 569 -10.07 -32.29 -16.76
C SER A 569 -11.08 -31.39 -16.05
N GLY A 570 -11.12 -30.07 -16.25
CA GLY A 570 -10.73 -29.30 -17.43
C GLY A 570 -11.99 -28.94 -18.21
N GLY A 571 -12.27 -27.65 -18.39
CA GLY A 571 -13.35 -27.22 -19.28
C GLY A 571 -14.06 -25.96 -18.80
N ALA A 572 -13.57 -24.82 -19.26
CA ALA A 572 -14.23 -23.54 -19.19
C ALA A 572 -15.54 -23.52 -20.01
N GLN A 573 -16.54 -22.76 -19.58
CA GLN A 573 -17.15 -21.74 -20.44
C GLN A 573 -17.89 -20.67 -19.63
N PRO A 574 -17.88 -19.40 -20.10
CA PRO A 574 -18.47 -18.26 -19.41
C PRO A 574 -19.93 -18.04 -19.84
N LYS A 575 -20.77 -17.57 -18.93
CA LYS A 575 -22.07 -16.96 -19.27
C LYS A 575 -22.18 -15.60 -18.62
N SER A 576 -22.55 -14.67 -19.48
CA SER A 576 -22.77 -13.25 -19.29
C SER A 576 -24.00 -12.93 -18.43
N ALA A 577 -23.91 -11.77 -17.78
CA ALA A 577 -24.94 -10.78 -17.49
C ALA A 577 -26.27 -11.22 -16.85
N GLN A 578 -26.53 -10.78 -15.62
CA GLN A 578 -27.57 -9.76 -15.35
C GLN A 578 -27.60 -9.36 -13.87
N ALA A 579 -27.73 -8.06 -13.65
CA ALA A 579 -27.89 -7.43 -12.35
C ALA A 579 -29.21 -7.83 -11.67
N SER A 580 -29.15 -8.05 -10.36
CA SER A 580 -30.23 -7.63 -9.45
C SER A 580 -29.67 -7.47 -8.05
N ALA A 581 -29.52 -6.21 -7.63
CA ALA A 581 -29.37 -5.83 -6.24
C ALA A 581 -30.68 -6.13 -5.51
N THR A 582 -30.68 -7.13 -4.64
CA THR A 582 -31.73 -7.35 -3.63
C THR A 582 -31.08 -7.67 -2.29
N GLY A 583 -31.62 -7.04 -1.25
CA GLY A 583 -30.95 -6.79 0.02
C GLY A 583 -30.47 -8.03 0.75
N ALA A 584 -29.21 -7.98 1.19
CA ALA A 584 -28.71 -8.84 2.24
C ALA A 584 -29.45 -8.51 3.54
N ALA A 585 -30.36 -9.40 3.94
CA ALA A 585 -31.00 -9.34 5.25
C ALA A 585 -29.92 -9.33 6.33
N LYS A 586 -29.90 -8.28 7.16
CA LYS A 586 -29.05 -8.16 8.34
C LYS A 586 -29.35 -9.35 9.27
N ARG A 587 -28.43 -10.31 9.34
CA ARG A 587 -28.48 -11.38 10.35
C ARG A 587 -28.34 -10.75 11.73
N ALA A 588 -29.31 -10.99 12.60
CA ALA A 588 -29.18 -10.67 14.02
C ALA A 588 -28.09 -11.56 14.62
N TYR A 589 -27.11 -10.96 15.29
CA TYR A 589 -26.07 -11.70 16.00
C TYR A 589 -26.67 -12.43 17.21
N ASN A 590 -26.23 -13.67 17.44
CA ASN A 590 -26.58 -14.44 18.64
C ASN A 590 -25.83 -13.86 19.86
N SER A 591 -26.39 -13.89 21.08
CA SER A 591 -25.75 -13.29 22.27
C SER A 591 -24.32 -13.81 22.48
N LYS A 592 -24.07 -15.10 22.21
CA LYS A 592 -22.72 -15.70 22.27
C LYS A 592 -21.73 -15.11 21.25
N GLN A 593 -22.21 -14.60 20.12
CA GLN A 593 -21.36 -13.92 19.12
C GLN A 593 -21.09 -12.47 19.52
N VAL A 594 -22.05 -11.83 20.19
CA VAL A 594 -21.88 -10.51 20.80
C VAL A 594 -20.87 -10.60 21.95
N ASP A 595 -21.05 -11.56 22.86
CA ASP A 595 -20.16 -11.80 24.00
C ASP A 595 -18.76 -12.19 23.53
N SER A 596 -18.62 -13.03 22.51
CA SER A 596 -17.29 -13.37 21.96
C SER A 596 -16.64 -12.21 21.19
N ALA A 597 -17.41 -11.33 20.55
CA ALA A 597 -16.89 -10.09 19.99
C ALA A 597 -16.42 -9.12 21.10
N TRP A 598 -17.15 -9.05 22.22
CA TRP A 598 -16.75 -8.28 23.40
C TRP A 598 -15.53 -8.88 24.12
N GLU A 599 -15.39 -10.20 24.19
CA GLU A 599 -14.22 -10.89 24.77
C GLU A 599 -12.99 -10.74 23.87
N GLN A 600 -13.13 -10.89 22.55
CA GLN A 600 -12.04 -10.62 21.61
C GLN A 600 -11.62 -9.14 21.67
N PHE A 601 -12.57 -8.22 21.79
CA PHE A 601 -12.30 -6.81 22.04
C PHE A 601 -11.64 -6.56 23.41
N GLY A 602 -12.09 -7.21 24.47
CA GLY A 602 -11.51 -7.17 25.82
C GLY A 602 -10.07 -7.69 25.89
N SER A 603 -9.76 -8.72 25.11
CA SER A 603 -8.39 -9.25 25.01
C SER A 603 -7.42 -8.26 24.34
N SER A 604 -7.92 -7.39 23.46
CA SER A 604 -7.15 -6.29 22.85
C SER A 604 -6.91 -5.11 23.80
N ILE A 605 -7.68 -5.01 24.90
CA ILE A 605 -7.55 -3.98 25.94
C ILE A 605 -6.43 -4.33 26.94
N LYS A 606 -6.11 -5.61 27.13
CA LYS A 606 -5.02 -6.04 28.04
C LYS A 606 -3.62 -6.07 27.41
N LYS A 607 -3.51 -5.81 26.10
CA LYS A 607 -2.26 -5.99 25.32
C LYS A 607 -1.54 -4.70 24.92
N ASN A 608 -2.04 -3.53 25.31
CA ASN A 608 -1.38 -2.22 25.22
C ASN A 608 -1.57 -1.47 26.54
#